data_AF-G7H407-F1
#
_entry.id   AF-G7H407-F1
#
_cell.length_a   1.000
_cell.length_b   1.000
_cell.length_c   1.000
_cell.angle_alpha   90.00
_cell.angle_beta   90.00
_cell.angle_gamma   90.00
#
_symmetry.space_group_name_H-M   'P 1'
#
loop_
_entity.id
_entity.type
_entity.pdbx_description
1 polymer ?
#
loop_
_entity_poly.entity_id
_entity_poly.type
_entity_poly.pdbx_seq_one_letter_code
_entity_poly.pdbx_strand_id
1 'polypeptide(L)'
;MTAPRPRTAVIDEAWRKAAGDAAVSTGSDVLAVMSGRDGRPLARTVKCLIDPLVLRLRAKPELGKPLLDATASAEVAALIAGAAPTIADSARWFAELKAARRAAGITGGSIQEQYFPRAFELAVAYGSPGDGAAAIAAETIDDIHRPRAGMTVDDLAEYLDRHHAELDAALDNVWTNAKRTVADETGRDVAHVVDIVLAADADPAERQARWTDLTTSGVPDRVGVGLFEAGAPIDDLLAACGVTIAEPDRAPALSASTPVTVPPLRGNAGGLPLDRPIATRVTTTLRRSRDRESLPPIAGLVDDEINRSRQPWALDGATWRAAMLLGVVVAAQLHPLAPRPGPHGFAETMSRRLAAQAHILYNRRFLLSGAPVDGELSTELREFWRPYLGRLWVRLHGRSVLEPWTATTEFDAVALLDLLEGIARSVSYDQRSRIRAAIEKAAR
;
A
#
# COMPACT_ATOMS: atom_id res chain seq x y z
N MET A 1 -22.54 32.49 11.93
CA MET A 1 -22.13 31.16 11.41
C MET A 1 -20.79 30.83 12.04
N THR A 2 -20.69 29.75 12.81
CA THR A 2 -19.44 29.35 13.48
C THR A 2 -18.39 28.97 12.44
N ALA A 3 -17.16 29.43 12.59
CA ALA A 3 -16.06 29.10 11.68
C ALA A 3 -15.84 27.57 11.64
N PRO A 4 -15.56 26.98 10.46
CA PRO A 4 -15.33 25.56 10.34
C PRO A 4 -14.08 25.15 11.11
N ARG A 5 -14.16 24.04 11.86
CA ARG A 5 -13.12 23.61 12.80
C ARG A 5 -12.29 22.47 12.23
N PRO A 6 -10.98 22.40 12.51
CA PRO A 6 -10.16 21.23 12.19
C PRO A 6 -10.77 19.98 12.81
N ARG A 7 -11.00 18.93 12.01
CA ARG A 7 -11.60 17.70 12.51
C ARG A 7 -10.81 17.09 13.66
N THR A 8 -9.47 17.07 13.57
CA THR A 8 -8.66 16.54 14.67
C THR A 8 -8.83 17.34 15.96
N ALA A 9 -9.15 18.63 15.90
CA ALA A 9 -9.47 19.41 17.09
C ALA A 9 -10.84 19.01 17.68
N VAL A 10 -11.84 18.76 16.83
CA VAL A 10 -13.16 18.27 17.27
C VAL A 10 -13.05 16.87 17.89
N ILE A 11 -12.30 15.96 17.26
CA ILE A 11 -12.04 14.62 17.79
C ILE A 11 -11.26 14.69 19.10
N ASP A 12 -10.23 15.53 19.19
CA ASP A 12 -9.44 15.72 20.42
C ASP A 12 -10.32 16.22 21.57
N GLU A 13 -11.13 17.25 21.35
CA GLU A 13 -12.06 17.78 22.35
C GLU A 13 -13.07 16.73 22.82
N ALA A 14 -13.72 16.04 21.88
CA ALA A 14 -14.67 14.98 22.19
C ALA A 14 -14.01 13.80 22.92
N TRP A 15 -12.79 13.44 22.53
CA TRP A 15 -12.00 12.39 23.16
C TRP A 15 -11.62 12.74 24.59
N ARG A 16 -11.12 13.95 24.84
CA ARG A 16 -10.77 14.41 26.20
C ARG A 16 -11.97 14.42 27.11
N LYS A 17 -13.13 14.85 26.60
CA LYS A 17 -14.39 14.79 27.34
C LYS A 17 -14.74 13.35 27.68
N ALA A 18 -14.74 12.44 26.69
CA ALA A 18 -15.00 11.03 26.90
C ALA A 18 -14.01 10.39 27.89
N ALA A 19 -12.73 10.75 27.83
CA ALA A 19 -11.69 10.29 28.76
C ALA A 19 -11.94 10.79 30.19
N GLY A 20 -12.29 12.07 30.36
CA GLY A 20 -12.68 12.62 31.66
C GLY A 20 -13.91 11.93 32.25
N ASP A 21 -14.96 11.77 31.44
CA ASP A 21 -16.21 11.12 31.85
C ASP A 21 -15.99 9.63 32.20
N ALA A 22 -15.17 8.93 31.42
CA ALA A 22 -14.75 7.55 31.71
C ALA A 22 -13.92 7.46 32.99
N ALA A 23 -12.98 8.39 33.22
CA ALA A 23 -12.17 8.39 34.44
C ALA A 23 -13.02 8.61 35.69
N VAL A 24 -13.99 9.52 35.64
CA VAL A 24 -14.94 9.76 36.74
C VAL A 24 -15.82 8.53 36.99
N SER A 25 -16.41 7.97 35.94
CA SER A 25 -17.35 6.84 36.10
C SER A 25 -16.67 5.54 36.55
N THR A 26 -15.40 5.35 36.20
CA THR A 26 -14.69 4.08 36.41
C THR A 26 -13.64 4.15 37.52
N GLY A 27 -13.38 5.35 38.05
CA GLY A 27 -12.35 5.61 39.06
C GLY A 27 -10.91 5.44 38.56
N SER A 28 -10.70 5.27 37.26
CA SER A 28 -9.38 5.08 36.65
C SER A 28 -9.31 5.62 35.23
N ASP A 29 -8.14 6.11 34.80
CA ASP A 29 -7.94 6.59 33.43
C ASP A 29 -7.72 5.42 32.46
N VAL A 30 -8.80 4.68 32.19
CA VAL A 30 -8.76 3.50 31.30
C VAL A 30 -8.40 3.86 29.87
N LEU A 31 -8.68 5.10 29.41
CA LEU A 31 -8.38 5.55 28.05
C LEU A 31 -6.93 5.99 27.85
N ALA A 32 -6.11 6.02 28.91
CA ALA A 32 -4.68 6.29 28.82
C ALA A 32 -3.95 5.36 27.83
N VAL A 33 -4.35 4.09 27.71
CA VAL A 33 -3.72 3.11 26.79
C VAL A 33 -4.01 3.39 25.31
N MET A 34 -4.99 4.24 25.02
CA MET A 34 -5.39 4.69 23.69
C MET A 34 -5.10 6.19 23.46
N SER A 35 -4.43 6.83 24.42
CA SER A 35 -4.10 8.25 24.41
C SER A 35 -2.58 8.47 24.32
N GLY A 36 -2.18 9.57 23.69
CA GLY A 36 -0.81 10.06 23.70
C GLY A 36 -0.45 10.70 25.04
N ARG A 37 0.83 11.05 25.23
CA ARG A 37 1.30 11.75 26.44
C ARG A 37 0.62 13.11 26.66
N ASP A 38 0.10 13.72 25.59
CA ASP A 38 -0.64 14.98 25.64
C ASP A 38 -2.13 14.79 25.96
N GLY A 39 -2.60 13.55 26.17
CA GLY A 39 -4.00 13.21 26.44
C GLY A 39 -4.88 13.17 25.18
N ARG A 40 -4.30 13.37 23.99
CA ARG A 40 -5.02 13.22 22.71
C ARG A 40 -5.19 11.76 22.34
N PRO A 41 -6.19 11.38 21.53
CA PRO A 41 -6.22 10.03 20.99
C PRO A 41 -4.97 9.78 20.13
N LEU A 42 -4.41 8.57 20.22
CA LEU A 42 -3.32 8.16 19.33
C LEU A 42 -3.79 8.19 17.87
N ALA A 43 -2.88 8.43 16.93
CA ALA A 43 -3.18 8.35 15.50
C ALA A 43 -3.82 6.99 15.11
N ARG A 44 -3.38 5.90 15.76
CA ARG A 44 -3.95 4.57 15.57
C ARG A 44 -5.32 4.40 16.22
N THR A 45 -5.60 5.06 17.35
CA THR A 45 -6.94 5.09 17.94
C THR A 45 -7.93 5.72 16.96
N VAL A 46 -7.54 6.82 16.30
CA VAL A 46 -8.36 7.44 15.26
C VAL A 46 -8.55 6.50 14.06
N LYS A 47 -7.44 5.99 13.50
CA LYS A 47 -7.46 5.19 12.25
C LYS A 47 -8.11 3.82 12.39
N CYS A 48 -7.92 3.13 13.52
CA CYS A 48 -8.33 1.74 13.71
C CYS A 48 -9.65 1.60 14.47
N LEU A 49 -10.06 2.61 15.24
CA LEU A 49 -11.25 2.55 16.09
C LEU A 49 -12.24 3.67 15.73
N ILE A 50 -11.87 4.94 15.88
CA ILE A 50 -12.81 6.06 15.73
C ILE A 50 -13.37 6.15 14.30
N ASP A 51 -12.52 6.18 13.28
CA ASP A 51 -12.94 6.35 11.89
C ASP A 51 -13.80 5.18 11.36
N PRO A 52 -13.36 3.91 11.50
CA PRO A 52 -14.11 2.78 10.95
C PRO A 52 -15.30 2.34 11.83
N LEU A 53 -15.18 2.37 13.16
CA LEU A 53 -16.15 1.71 14.06
C LEU A 53 -17.11 2.70 14.73
N VAL A 54 -16.65 3.90 15.07
CA VAL A 54 -17.48 4.93 15.74
C VAL A 54 -18.14 5.86 14.73
N LEU A 55 -17.34 6.55 13.90
CA LEU A 55 -17.83 7.50 12.91
C LEU A 55 -18.35 6.82 11.65
N ARG A 56 -17.86 5.60 11.37
CA ARG A 56 -18.25 4.76 10.22
C ARG A 56 -18.21 5.55 8.91
N LEU A 57 -17.04 6.14 8.61
CA LEU A 57 -16.87 7.09 7.48
C LEU A 57 -17.27 6.56 6.10
N ARG A 58 -17.37 5.23 5.91
CA ARG A 58 -17.92 4.65 4.68
C ARG A 58 -19.40 4.98 4.49
N ALA A 59 -20.18 5.01 5.58
CA ALA A 59 -21.59 5.38 5.57
C ALA A 59 -21.79 6.90 5.74
N LYS A 60 -20.82 7.58 6.39
CA LYS A 60 -20.86 9.01 6.73
C LYS A 60 -19.64 9.77 6.22
N PRO A 61 -19.45 9.88 4.89
CA PRO A 61 -18.24 10.46 4.29
C PRO A 61 -18.03 11.95 4.62
N GLU A 62 -19.10 12.69 4.94
CA GLU A 62 -19.08 14.09 5.34
C GLU A 62 -18.33 14.35 6.65
N LEU A 63 -18.37 13.41 7.61
CA LEU A 63 -17.58 13.46 8.84
C LEU A 63 -16.08 13.24 8.58
N GLY A 64 -15.76 12.78 7.37
CA GLY A 64 -14.42 12.59 6.84
C GLY A 64 -13.82 13.84 6.19
N LYS A 65 -14.41 15.04 6.33
CA LYS A 65 -13.84 16.30 5.81
C LYS A 65 -12.76 16.91 6.76
N PRO A 66 -11.65 17.47 6.24
CA PRO A 66 -10.59 18.10 7.06
C PRO A 66 -11.08 19.19 8.00
N LEU A 67 -12.00 20.01 7.49
CA LEU A 67 -12.68 21.05 8.22
C LEU A 67 -14.16 20.66 8.33
N LEU A 68 -14.69 20.70 9.54
CA LEU A 68 -16.07 20.38 9.84
C LEU A 68 -16.86 21.67 10.06
N ASP A 69 -18.05 21.75 9.48
CA ASP A 69 -19.02 22.77 9.86
C ASP A 69 -19.60 22.48 11.25
N ALA A 70 -20.46 23.37 11.76
CA ALA A 70 -21.03 23.24 13.09
C ALA A 70 -21.84 21.95 13.27
N THR A 71 -22.61 21.55 12.25
CA THR A 71 -23.45 20.34 12.28
C THR A 71 -22.60 19.09 12.32
N ALA A 72 -21.64 18.96 11.41
CA ALA A 72 -20.73 17.82 11.36
C ALA A 72 -19.84 17.75 12.61
N SER A 73 -19.43 18.91 13.16
CA SER A 73 -18.67 18.96 14.42
C SER A 73 -19.49 18.42 15.60
N ALA A 74 -20.75 18.85 15.72
CA ALA A 74 -21.66 18.37 16.76
C ALA A 74 -21.94 16.87 16.62
N GLU A 75 -22.11 16.37 15.39
CA GLU A 75 -22.33 14.95 15.13
C GLU A 75 -21.12 14.09 15.51
N VAL A 76 -19.89 14.52 15.15
CA VAL A 76 -18.66 13.83 15.58
C VAL A 76 -18.58 13.76 17.10
N ALA A 77 -18.83 14.89 17.78
CA ALA A 77 -18.81 14.93 19.25
C ALA A 77 -19.85 14.00 19.88
N ALA A 78 -21.07 13.98 19.34
CA ALA A 78 -22.15 13.12 19.82
C ALA A 78 -21.85 11.62 19.60
N LEU A 79 -21.31 11.25 18.44
CA LEU A 79 -20.95 9.86 18.14
C LEU A 79 -19.83 9.35 19.06
N ILE A 80 -18.80 10.16 19.30
CA ILE A 80 -17.70 9.81 20.22
C ILE A 80 -18.23 9.71 21.66
N ALA A 81 -19.05 10.66 22.11
CA ALA A 81 -19.64 10.63 23.44
C ALA A 81 -20.55 9.40 23.64
N GLY A 82 -21.38 9.07 22.64
CA GLY A 82 -22.25 7.90 22.68
C GLY A 82 -21.49 6.58 22.67
N ALA A 83 -20.33 6.53 22.00
CA ALA A 83 -19.47 5.35 21.99
C ALA A 83 -18.52 5.27 23.21
N ALA A 84 -18.43 6.31 24.04
CA ALA A 84 -17.45 6.38 25.12
C ALA A 84 -17.45 5.17 26.07
N PRO A 85 -18.60 4.61 26.51
CA PRO A 85 -18.61 3.40 27.33
C PRO A 85 -17.97 2.20 26.62
N THR A 86 -18.31 1.96 25.35
CA THR A 86 -17.73 0.88 24.55
C THR A 86 -16.24 1.08 24.29
N ILE A 87 -15.79 2.32 24.08
CA ILE A 87 -14.37 2.65 23.95
C ILE A 87 -13.63 2.36 25.26
N ALA A 88 -14.22 2.68 26.42
CA ALA A 88 -13.65 2.37 27.71
C ALA A 88 -13.51 0.84 27.94
N ASP A 89 -14.54 0.07 27.60
CA ASP A 89 -14.48 -1.40 27.67
C ASP A 89 -13.47 -1.98 26.68
N SER A 90 -13.38 -1.41 25.48
CA SER A 90 -12.36 -1.75 24.49
C SER A 90 -10.95 -1.49 25.02
N ALA A 91 -10.73 -0.40 25.76
CA ALA A 91 -9.45 -0.12 26.39
C ALA A 91 -9.07 -1.14 27.47
N ARG A 92 -10.06 -1.65 28.23
CA ARG A 92 -9.86 -2.75 29.18
C ARG A 92 -9.53 -4.06 28.47
N TRP A 93 -10.28 -4.44 27.45
CA TRP A 93 -9.98 -5.60 26.61
C TRP A 93 -8.59 -5.50 25.97
N PHE A 94 -8.18 -4.31 25.56
CA PHE A 94 -6.84 -4.09 25.03
C PHE A 94 -5.75 -4.36 26.09
N ALA A 95 -6.00 -4.08 27.36
CA ALA A 95 -5.09 -4.45 28.45
C ALA A 95 -4.98 -5.98 28.61
N GLU A 96 -6.11 -6.69 28.53
CA GLU A 96 -6.15 -8.16 28.54
C GLU A 96 -5.39 -8.77 27.35
N LEU A 97 -5.64 -8.29 26.13
CA LEU A 97 -4.92 -8.73 24.93
C LEU A 97 -3.41 -8.47 25.05
N LYS A 98 -2.98 -7.34 25.65
CA LYS A 98 -1.56 -7.10 25.94
C LYS A 98 -0.99 -8.04 26.99
N ALA A 99 -1.77 -8.44 27.99
CA ALA A 99 -1.34 -9.41 28.99
C ALA A 99 -1.18 -10.80 28.36
N ALA A 100 -2.18 -11.26 27.61
CA ALA A 100 -2.14 -12.50 26.84
C ALA A 100 -0.98 -12.53 25.84
N ARG A 101 -0.74 -11.45 25.09
CA ARG A 101 0.42 -11.32 24.19
C ARG A 101 1.75 -11.52 24.92
N ARG A 102 1.90 -10.90 26.09
CA ARG A 102 3.11 -11.00 26.92
C ARG A 102 3.31 -12.41 27.44
N ALA A 103 2.25 -13.05 27.92
CA ALA A 103 2.29 -14.45 28.36
C ALA A 103 2.67 -15.41 27.21
N ALA A 104 2.25 -15.10 25.98
CA ALA A 104 2.56 -15.84 24.77
C ALA A 104 3.97 -15.57 24.19
N GLY A 105 4.77 -14.67 24.77
CA GLY A 105 6.12 -14.34 24.30
C GLY A 105 6.18 -13.60 22.95
N ILE A 106 5.06 -13.08 22.46
CA ILE A 106 4.99 -12.46 21.12
C ILE A 106 5.63 -11.06 21.18
N THR A 107 6.64 -10.82 20.34
CA THR A 107 7.39 -9.55 20.28
C THR A 107 7.18 -8.77 18.97
N GLY A 108 6.79 -9.44 17.88
CA GLY A 108 6.51 -8.82 16.58
C GLY A 108 5.10 -8.21 16.42
N GLY A 109 4.91 -7.42 15.37
CA GLY A 109 3.61 -6.88 14.93
C GLY A 109 3.20 -5.52 15.52
N SER A 110 2.39 -4.77 14.76
CA SER A 110 1.80 -3.50 15.19
C SER A 110 0.61 -3.77 16.11
N ILE A 111 0.88 -3.77 17.42
CA ILE A 111 -0.09 -4.08 18.49
C ILE A 111 -1.40 -3.30 18.30
N GLN A 112 -1.30 -1.99 17.99
CA GLN A 112 -2.47 -1.12 17.87
C GLN A 112 -3.31 -1.41 16.62
N GLU A 113 -2.68 -1.70 15.48
CA GLU A 113 -3.43 -2.00 14.25
C GLU A 113 -4.20 -3.31 14.33
N GLN A 114 -3.62 -4.31 14.98
CA GLN A 114 -4.22 -5.63 15.08
C GLN A 114 -5.26 -5.70 16.20
N TYR A 115 -4.96 -5.09 17.36
CA TYR A 115 -5.74 -5.36 18.56
C TYR A 115 -6.80 -4.31 18.86
N PHE A 116 -6.68 -3.06 18.39
CA PHE A 116 -7.74 -2.06 18.62
C PHE A 116 -9.09 -2.48 18.02
N PRO A 117 -9.16 -2.96 16.76
CA PRO A 117 -10.43 -3.45 16.20
C PRO A 117 -10.97 -4.65 16.99
N ARG A 118 -10.11 -5.63 17.31
CA ARG A 118 -10.50 -6.83 18.07
C ARG A 118 -10.97 -6.51 19.49
N ALA A 119 -10.30 -5.61 20.19
CA ALA A 119 -10.71 -5.17 21.52
C ALA A 119 -12.08 -4.47 21.48
N PHE A 120 -12.36 -3.70 20.42
CA PHE A 120 -13.68 -3.08 20.22
C PHE A 120 -14.76 -4.13 19.91
N GLU A 121 -14.45 -5.14 19.08
CA GLU A 121 -15.35 -6.28 18.83
C GLU A 121 -15.67 -7.04 20.13
N LEU A 122 -14.67 -7.31 20.97
CA LEU A 122 -14.86 -7.92 22.28
C LEU A 122 -15.71 -7.05 23.21
N ALA A 123 -15.50 -5.74 23.22
CA ALA A 123 -16.32 -4.81 23.99
C ALA A 123 -17.79 -4.80 23.53
N VAL A 124 -18.03 -4.90 22.22
CA VAL A 124 -19.39 -5.00 21.66
C VAL A 124 -20.03 -6.35 21.98
N ALA A 125 -19.26 -7.44 21.91
CA ALA A 125 -19.76 -8.80 22.11
C ALA A 125 -19.97 -9.15 23.59
N TYR A 126 -19.10 -8.67 24.48
CA TYR A 126 -19.02 -9.10 25.87
C TYR A 126 -19.14 -7.95 26.89
N GLY A 127 -19.16 -6.69 26.45
CA GLY A 127 -19.10 -5.54 27.37
C GLY A 127 -17.72 -5.42 28.04
N SER A 128 -17.68 -4.93 29.28
CA SER A 128 -16.43 -4.89 30.07
C SER A 128 -15.86 -6.30 30.31
N PRO A 129 -14.53 -6.48 30.32
CA PRO A 129 -13.92 -7.74 30.71
C PRO A 129 -14.42 -8.19 32.09
N GLY A 130 -14.92 -9.42 32.17
CA GLY A 130 -15.36 -10.07 33.40
C GLY A 130 -14.65 -11.40 33.63
N ASP A 131 -15.29 -12.30 34.36
CA ASP A 131 -14.74 -13.63 34.61
C ASP A 131 -14.54 -14.40 33.30
N GLY A 132 -13.32 -14.91 33.07
CA GLY A 132 -12.94 -15.58 31.82
C GLY A 132 -12.30 -14.68 30.76
N ALA A 133 -12.18 -13.36 31.01
CA ALA A 133 -11.56 -12.43 30.06
C ALA A 133 -10.13 -12.85 29.64
N ALA A 134 -9.33 -13.37 30.56
CA ALA A 134 -7.98 -13.84 30.26
C ALA A 134 -7.98 -15.00 29.25
N ALA A 135 -8.94 -15.93 29.34
CA ALA A 135 -9.07 -17.04 28.41
C ALA A 135 -9.52 -16.56 27.03
N ILE A 136 -10.52 -15.69 26.96
CA ILE A 136 -11.01 -15.07 25.72
C ILE A 136 -9.89 -14.27 25.04
N ALA A 137 -9.11 -13.52 25.82
CA ALA A 137 -7.98 -12.76 25.31
C ALA A 137 -6.86 -13.67 24.79
N ALA A 138 -6.57 -14.78 25.49
CA ALA A 138 -5.58 -15.77 25.05
C ALA A 138 -5.99 -16.42 23.72
N GLU A 139 -7.25 -16.86 23.59
CA GLU A 139 -7.78 -17.41 22.34
C GLU A 139 -7.74 -16.39 21.20
N THR A 140 -8.15 -15.15 21.47
CA THR A 140 -8.09 -14.06 20.48
C THR A 140 -6.66 -13.78 20.02
N ILE A 141 -5.67 -13.82 20.93
CA ILE A 141 -4.26 -13.65 20.58
C ILE A 141 -3.75 -14.82 19.75
N ASP A 142 -4.16 -16.05 20.09
CA ASP A 142 -3.82 -17.25 19.33
C ASP A 142 -4.34 -17.15 17.90
N ASP A 143 -5.61 -16.82 17.72
CA ASP A 143 -6.22 -16.62 16.40
C ASP A 143 -5.51 -15.55 15.55
N ILE A 144 -4.94 -14.50 16.18
CA ILE A 144 -4.23 -13.44 15.45
C ILE A 144 -2.80 -13.85 15.07
N HIS A 145 -2.07 -14.50 15.98
CA HIS A 145 -0.61 -14.71 15.86
C HIS A 145 -0.21 -16.13 15.50
N ARG A 146 -0.98 -17.11 15.92
CA ARG A 146 -0.85 -18.52 15.54
C ARG A 146 -2.17 -18.96 14.89
N PRO A 147 -2.51 -18.39 13.72
CA PRO A 147 -3.63 -18.93 12.96
C PRO A 147 -3.44 -20.45 12.87
N ARG A 148 -4.52 -21.20 13.12
CA ARG A 148 -4.47 -22.63 13.48
C ARG A 148 -3.72 -23.51 12.47
N ALA A 149 -3.40 -23.01 11.26
CA ALA A 149 -2.21 -23.45 10.52
C ALA A 149 -1.60 -22.38 9.58
N GLY A 150 -0.38 -22.65 9.09
CA GLY A 150 0.39 -21.84 8.13
C GLY A 150 1.71 -21.23 8.67
N MET A 151 2.59 -20.79 7.77
CA MET A 151 3.93 -20.25 8.10
C MET A 151 3.90 -18.78 8.60
N THR A 152 4.75 -18.41 9.57
CA THR A 152 4.80 -17.05 10.15
C THR A 152 6.01 -16.21 9.71
N VAL A 153 5.99 -14.92 10.05
CA VAL A 153 7.15 -14.02 9.83
C VAL A 153 8.30 -14.34 10.79
N ASP A 154 7.99 -14.87 11.97
CA ASP A 154 9.01 -15.24 12.97
C ASP A 154 9.76 -16.49 12.51
N ASP A 155 9.05 -17.47 11.95
CA ASP A 155 9.66 -18.64 11.31
C ASP A 155 10.60 -18.22 10.16
N LEU A 156 10.23 -17.20 9.36
CA LEU A 156 11.10 -16.65 8.31
C LEU A 156 12.34 -15.99 8.91
N ALA A 157 12.20 -15.23 9.98
CA ALA A 157 13.34 -14.58 10.63
C ALA A 157 14.35 -15.62 11.13
N GLU A 158 13.86 -16.66 11.82
CA GLU A 158 14.68 -17.78 12.32
C GLU A 158 15.38 -18.52 11.17
N TYR A 159 14.65 -18.84 10.10
CA TYR A 159 15.21 -19.52 8.93
C TYR A 159 16.34 -18.70 8.30
N LEU A 160 16.11 -17.40 8.06
CA LEU A 160 17.11 -16.52 7.47
C LEU A 160 18.34 -16.32 8.39
N ASP A 161 18.18 -16.37 9.72
CA ASP A 161 19.31 -16.30 10.66
C ASP A 161 20.19 -17.55 10.58
N ARG A 162 19.54 -18.72 10.53
CA ARG A 162 20.20 -20.03 10.44
C ARG A 162 20.94 -20.22 9.12
N HIS A 163 20.39 -19.73 8.01
CA HIS A 163 20.86 -20.02 6.64
C HIS A 163 21.51 -18.84 5.92
N HIS A 164 21.86 -17.74 6.61
CA HIS A 164 22.29 -16.48 5.96
C HIS A 164 23.39 -16.67 4.90
N ALA A 165 24.49 -17.37 5.22
CA ALA A 165 25.63 -17.53 4.32
C ALA A 165 25.29 -18.39 3.09
N GLU A 166 24.47 -19.42 3.26
CA GLU A 166 24.01 -20.29 2.17
C GLU A 166 23.10 -19.52 1.22
N LEU A 167 22.20 -18.70 1.77
CA LEU A 167 21.25 -17.89 1.00
C LEU A 167 21.92 -16.71 0.28
N ASP A 168 22.89 -16.05 0.90
CA ASP A 168 23.70 -15.02 0.22
C ASP A 168 24.47 -15.64 -0.97
N ALA A 169 25.10 -16.81 -0.77
CA ALA A 169 25.78 -17.51 -1.84
C ALA A 169 24.81 -17.98 -2.96
N ALA A 170 23.60 -18.44 -2.60
CA ALA A 170 22.58 -18.81 -3.57
C ALA A 170 22.11 -17.61 -4.40
N LEU A 171 21.92 -16.45 -3.76
CA LEU A 171 21.54 -15.21 -4.41
C LEU A 171 22.64 -14.72 -5.37
N ASP A 172 23.89 -14.68 -4.92
CA ASP A 172 25.03 -14.34 -5.76
C ASP A 172 25.15 -15.28 -6.97
N ASN A 173 24.94 -16.58 -6.75
CA ASN A 173 24.97 -17.60 -7.80
C ASN A 173 23.89 -17.40 -8.86
N VAL A 174 22.65 -17.09 -8.45
CA VAL A 174 21.55 -16.79 -9.38
C VAL A 174 21.86 -15.57 -10.23
N TRP A 175 22.39 -14.51 -9.62
CA TRP A 175 22.68 -13.26 -10.32
C TRP A 175 23.89 -13.37 -11.23
N THR A 176 24.93 -14.08 -10.82
CA THR A 176 26.17 -14.26 -11.61
C THR A 176 25.94 -15.17 -12.82
N ASN A 177 25.12 -16.22 -12.68
CA ASN A 177 24.91 -17.22 -13.73
C ASN A 177 23.66 -16.97 -14.58
N ALA A 178 22.97 -15.84 -14.39
CA ALA A 178 21.82 -15.48 -15.19
C ALA A 178 22.22 -15.38 -16.68
N LYS A 179 21.49 -16.11 -17.53
CA LYS A 179 21.73 -16.07 -18.98
C LYS A 179 21.41 -14.67 -19.51
N ARG A 180 22.34 -14.09 -20.26
CA ARG A 180 22.10 -12.85 -21.01
C ARG A 180 21.21 -13.15 -22.20
N THR A 181 20.12 -12.39 -22.36
CA THR A 181 19.25 -12.48 -23.54
C THR A 181 19.77 -11.53 -24.61
N VAL A 182 19.96 -12.04 -25.84
CA VAL A 182 20.30 -11.21 -27.00
C VAL A 182 19.02 -10.50 -27.46
N ALA A 183 19.05 -9.18 -27.55
CA ALA A 183 17.92 -8.40 -28.03
C ALA A 183 17.70 -8.65 -29.53
N ASP A 184 16.47 -8.93 -29.93
CA ASP A 184 16.05 -9.00 -31.34
C ASP A 184 15.07 -7.86 -31.65
N GLU A 185 15.22 -7.26 -32.84
CA GLU A 185 14.61 -5.97 -33.24
C GLU A 185 13.07 -6.04 -33.29
N THR A 186 12.36 -5.47 -32.31
CA THR A 186 10.89 -5.57 -32.22
C THR A 186 10.16 -4.29 -31.77
N GLY A 187 10.78 -3.11 -31.87
CA GLY A 187 10.21 -1.86 -31.33
C GLY A 187 8.87 -1.40 -31.94
N ARG A 188 8.48 -1.87 -33.14
CA ARG A 188 7.28 -1.37 -33.85
C ARG A 188 5.97 -2.09 -33.49
N ASP A 189 6.01 -3.36 -33.10
CA ASP A 189 4.80 -4.15 -32.83
C ASP A 189 4.20 -3.83 -31.44
N VAL A 190 5.08 -3.55 -30.48
CA VAL A 190 4.71 -3.24 -29.08
C VAL A 190 3.87 -1.97 -28.97
N ALA A 191 4.28 -0.91 -29.67
CA ALA A 191 3.60 0.39 -29.61
C ALA A 191 2.13 0.26 -29.99
N HIS A 192 1.83 -0.43 -31.09
CA HIS A 192 0.47 -0.62 -31.58
C HIS A 192 -0.41 -1.40 -30.59
N VAL A 193 0.13 -2.47 -29.99
CA VAL A 193 -0.59 -3.25 -28.98
C VAL A 193 -0.88 -2.41 -27.73
N VAL A 194 0.11 -1.65 -27.24
CA VAL A 194 -0.04 -0.77 -26.08
C VAL A 194 -1.05 0.35 -26.35
N ASP A 195 -1.01 0.96 -27.53
CA ASP A 195 -1.94 2.02 -27.96
C ASP A 195 -3.39 1.56 -27.87
N ILE A 196 -3.71 0.38 -28.41
CA ILE A 196 -5.08 -0.16 -28.39
C ILE A 196 -5.49 -0.55 -26.97
N VAL A 197 -4.61 -1.20 -26.19
CA VAL A 197 -4.95 -1.61 -24.82
C VAL A 197 -5.28 -0.40 -23.94
N LEU A 198 -4.54 0.70 -24.11
CA LEU A 198 -4.68 1.93 -23.32
C LEU A 198 -5.51 3.03 -24.01
N ALA A 199 -6.13 2.75 -25.14
CA ALA A 199 -7.05 3.69 -25.79
C ALA A 199 -8.34 3.86 -24.98
N ALA A 200 -8.80 5.11 -24.85
CA ALA A 200 -9.93 5.47 -24.01
C ALA A 200 -11.27 4.92 -24.54
N ASP A 201 -11.39 4.79 -25.86
CA ASP A 201 -12.58 4.45 -26.61
C ASP A 201 -12.46 3.11 -27.36
N ALA A 202 -11.41 2.32 -27.10
CA ALA A 202 -11.24 1.03 -27.76
C ALA A 202 -12.41 0.09 -27.47
N ASP A 203 -12.83 -0.63 -28.51
CA ASP A 203 -13.81 -1.70 -28.42
C ASP A 203 -13.36 -2.76 -27.37
N PRO A 204 -14.24 -3.20 -26.46
CA PRO A 204 -13.84 -4.16 -25.41
C PRO A 204 -13.27 -5.48 -25.95
N ALA A 205 -13.78 -6.00 -27.09
CA ALA A 205 -13.29 -7.24 -27.66
C ALA A 205 -11.92 -7.04 -28.33
N GLU A 206 -11.74 -5.94 -29.05
CA GLU A 206 -10.43 -5.58 -29.62
C GLU A 206 -9.39 -5.36 -28.52
N ARG A 207 -9.74 -4.62 -27.46
CA ARG A 207 -8.87 -4.41 -26.29
C ARG A 207 -8.45 -5.74 -25.66
N GLN A 208 -9.40 -6.66 -25.48
CA GLN A 208 -9.12 -7.98 -24.93
C GLN A 208 -8.22 -8.82 -25.83
N ALA A 209 -8.41 -8.76 -27.15
CA ALA A 209 -7.54 -9.43 -28.11
C ALA A 209 -6.11 -8.90 -28.00
N ARG A 210 -5.91 -7.57 -27.97
CA ARG A 210 -4.58 -6.97 -27.82
C ARG A 210 -3.94 -7.21 -26.46
N TRP A 211 -4.73 -7.28 -25.40
CA TRP A 211 -4.24 -7.74 -24.10
C TRP A 211 -3.71 -9.17 -24.18
N THR A 212 -4.44 -10.06 -24.85
CA THR A 212 -4.03 -11.46 -25.06
C THR A 212 -2.78 -11.56 -25.94
N ASP A 213 -2.69 -10.77 -27.02
CA ASP A 213 -1.49 -10.66 -27.84
C ASP A 213 -0.28 -10.24 -26.98
N LEU A 214 -0.44 -9.23 -26.12
CA LEU A 214 0.63 -8.75 -25.25
C LEU A 214 1.09 -9.81 -24.25
N THR A 215 0.16 -10.50 -23.58
CA THR A 215 0.49 -11.51 -22.56
C THR A 215 1.09 -12.78 -23.15
N THR A 216 0.83 -13.07 -24.42
CA THR A 216 1.43 -14.21 -25.13
C THR A 216 2.69 -13.84 -25.91
N SER A 217 2.94 -12.53 -26.09
CA SER A 217 4.17 -12.04 -26.69
C SER A 217 5.37 -12.21 -25.74
N GLY A 218 6.57 -12.41 -26.31
CA GLY A 218 7.82 -12.37 -25.53
C GLY A 218 8.30 -10.95 -25.20
N VAL A 219 7.51 -9.91 -25.50
CA VAL A 219 7.91 -8.51 -25.33
C VAL A 219 8.08 -8.14 -23.85
N PRO A 220 7.09 -8.40 -22.96
CA PRO A 220 7.26 -8.10 -21.54
C PRO A 220 8.49 -8.79 -20.96
N ASP A 221 8.75 -10.04 -21.33
CA ASP A 221 9.94 -10.77 -20.90
C ASP A 221 11.23 -10.09 -21.34
N ARG A 222 11.36 -9.73 -22.62
CA ARG A 222 12.57 -9.08 -23.15
C ARG A 222 12.85 -7.75 -22.46
N VAL A 223 11.85 -6.87 -22.34
CA VAL A 223 12.02 -5.57 -21.66
C VAL A 223 12.38 -5.80 -20.19
N GLY A 224 11.73 -6.76 -19.53
CA GLY A 224 11.97 -7.08 -18.13
C GLY A 224 13.36 -7.67 -17.87
N VAL A 225 13.91 -8.48 -18.78
CA VAL A 225 15.31 -8.95 -18.69
C VAL A 225 16.27 -7.79 -18.96
N GLY A 226 15.94 -6.92 -19.91
CA GLY A 226 16.77 -5.76 -20.25
C GLY A 226 17.09 -4.87 -19.06
N LEU A 227 16.25 -4.84 -18.02
CA LEU A 227 16.48 -4.08 -16.78
C LEU A 227 17.80 -4.47 -16.08
N PHE A 228 18.25 -5.70 -16.25
CA PHE A 228 19.47 -6.23 -15.63
C PHE A 228 20.70 -6.16 -16.53
N GLU A 229 20.56 -5.65 -17.76
CA GLU A 229 21.63 -5.54 -18.74
C GLU A 229 21.99 -4.06 -18.97
N ALA A 230 23.15 -3.82 -19.59
CA ALA A 230 23.54 -2.46 -19.97
C ALA A 230 22.58 -1.90 -21.03
N GLY A 231 21.97 -0.75 -20.76
CA GLY A 231 21.01 -0.10 -21.66
C GLY A 231 20.00 0.75 -20.90
N ALA A 232 18.98 1.21 -21.63
CA ALA A 232 17.88 2.02 -21.08
C ALA A 232 16.52 1.43 -21.51
N PRO A 233 16.21 0.17 -21.13
CA PRO A 233 15.04 -0.55 -21.64
C PRO A 233 13.70 0.13 -21.33
N ILE A 234 13.61 0.88 -20.22
CA ILE A 234 12.42 1.68 -19.90
C ILE A 234 12.32 2.88 -20.84
N ASP A 235 13.42 3.60 -21.07
CA ASP A 235 13.42 4.77 -21.95
C ASP A 235 13.11 4.35 -23.40
N ASP A 236 13.69 3.23 -23.85
CA ASP A 236 13.44 2.66 -25.19
C ASP A 236 11.98 2.23 -25.35
N LEU A 237 11.40 1.58 -24.32
CA LEU A 237 9.98 1.22 -24.29
C LEU A 237 9.11 2.47 -24.38
N LEU A 238 9.38 3.48 -23.55
CA LEU A 238 8.59 4.70 -23.50
C LEU A 238 8.67 5.48 -24.82
N ALA A 239 9.86 5.55 -25.41
CA ALA A 239 10.06 6.16 -26.73
C ALA A 239 9.29 5.40 -27.83
N ALA A 240 9.31 4.06 -27.81
CA ALA A 240 8.54 3.23 -28.75
C ALA A 240 7.03 3.47 -28.62
N CYS A 241 6.52 3.64 -27.39
CA CYS A 241 5.12 3.99 -27.11
C CYS A 241 4.80 5.49 -27.31
N GLY A 242 5.69 6.27 -27.92
CA GLY A 242 5.49 7.70 -28.17
C GLY A 242 5.45 8.58 -26.91
N VAL A 243 5.86 8.05 -25.75
CA VAL A 243 5.89 8.78 -24.48
C VAL A 243 7.19 9.55 -24.37
N THR A 244 7.09 10.88 -24.40
CA THR A 244 8.25 11.76 -24.24
C THR A 244 8.43 12.18 -22.78
N ILE A 245 9.59 11.86 -22.20
CA ILE A 245 9.98 12.33 -20.87
C ILE A 245 10.71 13.67 -21.02
N ALA A 246 10.07 14.75 -20.57
CA ALA A 246 10.63 16.10 -20.70
C ALA A 246 11.79 16.39 -19.72
N GLU A 247 11.84 15.68 -18.59
CA GLU A 247 12.82 15.88 -17.52
C GLU A 247 13.35 14.49 -17.10
N PRO A 248 14.60 14.13 -17.45
CA PRO A 248 15.12 12.77 -17.26
C PRO A 248 15.12 12.28 -15.80
N ASP A 249 15.32 13.18 -14.84
CA ASP A 249 15.22 12.90 -13.40
C ASP A 249 13.80 12.50 -12.96
N ARG A 250 12.81 12.69 -13.83
CA ARG A 250 11.41 12.31 -13.61
C ARG A 250 10.99 11.06 -14.37
N ALA A 251 11.92 10.39 -15.06
CA ALA A 251 11.68 9.11 -15.69
C ALA A 251 11.30 8.06 -14.63
N PRO A 252 10.30 7.19 -14.89
CA PRO A 252 10.02 6.09 -13.99
C PRO A 252 11.21 5.13 -13.91
N ALA A 253 11.61 4.78 -12.69
CA ALA A 253 12.66 3.80 -12.45
C ALA A 253 12.17 2.69 -11.52
N LEU A 254 12.68 1.48 -11.71
CA LEU A 254 12.35 0.34 -10.83
C LEU A 254 13.47 -0.03 -9.86
N SER A 255 14.66 0.53 -10.07
CA SER A 255 15.84 0.43 -9.22
C SER A 255 16.55 1.79 -9.20
N ALA A 256 17.32 2.03 -8.14
CA ALA A 256 18.22 3.18 -8.05
C ALA A 256 19.47 3.01 -8.94
N SER A 257 19.70 1.82 -9.49
CA SER A 257 20.83 1.50 -10.36
C SER A 257 20.35 1.09 -11.75
N THR A 258 21.12 1.47 -12.77
CA THR A 258 20.98 0.98 -14.14
C THR A 258 22.36 0.52 -14.62
N PRO A 259 22.56 -0.79 -14.89
CA PRO A 259 21.61 -1.89 -14.73
C PRO A 259 21.18 -2.11 -13.28
N VAL A 260 20.04 -2.78 -13.08
CA VAL A 260 19.59 -3.20 -11.74
C VAL A 260 20.67 -4.10 -11.12
N THR A 261 21.01 -3.84 -9.86
CA THR A 261 21.99 -4.61 -9.09
C THR A 261 21.30 -5.63 -8.18
N VAL A 262 22.08 -6.60 -7.68
CA VAL A 262 21.58 -7.63 -6.77
C VAL A 262 20.93 -6.97 -5.53
N PRO A 263 19.65 -7.24 -5.22
CA PRO A 263 19.02 -6.74 -4.02
C PRO A 263 19.66 -7.45 -2.81
N PRO A 264 19.77 -6.81 -1.65
CA PRO A 264 20.32 -7.51 -0.50
C PRO A 264 19.35 -8.59 0.00
N LEU A 265 19.87 -9.62 0.67
CA LEU A 265 19.03 -10.63 1.33
C LEU A 265 18.16 -9.98 2.43
N ARG A 266 18.75 -9.05 3.19
CA ARG A 266 18.16 -8.39 4.38
C ARG A 266 18.47 -6.89 4.43
N GLY A 267 17.78 -6.19 5.34
CA GLY A 267 18.03 -4.78 5.66
C GLY A 267 16.88 -3.86 5.28
N ASN A 268 17.15 -2.56 5.28
CA ASN A 268 16.17 -1.52 4.97
C ASN A 268 16.40 -0.89 3.57
N ALA A 269 17.32 -1.45 2.77
CA ALA A 269 17.65 -0.88 1.47
C ALA A 269 16.49 -1.02 0.48
N GLY A 270 16.31 -0.02 -0.38
CA GLY A 270 15.43 -0.10 -1.55
C GLY A 270 14.02 0.47 -1.38
N GLY A 271 13.88 1.78 -1.60
CA GLY A 271 12.55 2.41 -1.75
C GLY A 271 11.86 2.01 -3.06
N LEU A 272 12.65 1.66 -4.08
CA LEU A 272 12.16 1.23 -5.39
C LEU A 272 11.93 -0.28 -5.45
N PRO A 273 11.00 -0.75 -6.32
CA PRO A 273 10.55 -2.14 -6.31
C PRO A 273 11.65 -3.20 -6.35
N LEU A 274 12.62 -3.07 -7.26
CA LEU A 274 13.63 -4.10 -7.51
C LEU A 274 14.79 -4.06 -6.51
N ASP A 275 14.95 -2.96 -5.78
CA ASP A 275 15.98 -2.82 -4.75
C ASP A 275 15.55 -3.43 -3.42
N ARG A 276 14.27 -3.83 -3.30
CA ARG A 276 13.73 -4.33 -2.03
C ARG A 276 14.41 -5.63 -1.63
N PRO A 277 14.76 -5.82 -0.34
CA PRO A 277 15.47 -7.01 0.10
C PRO A 277 14.59 -8.24 -0.02
N ILE A 278 15.19 -9.39 -0.29
CA ILE A 278 14.49 -10.69 -0.41
C ILE A 278 13.60 -10.94 0.82
N ALA A 279 14.14 -10.75 2.03
CA ALA A 279 13.40 -10.92 3.28
C ALA A 279 12.15 -10.03 3.36
N THR A 280 12.21 -8.79 2.87
CA THR A 280 11.08 -7.86 2.87
C THR A 280 9.99 -8.29 1.89
N ARG A 281 10.38 -8.85 0.75
CA ARG A 281 9.44 -9.38 -0.27
C ARG A 281 8.69 -10.59 0.28
N VAL A 282 9.41 -11.58 0.82
CA VAL A 282 8.80 -12.78 1.44
C VAL A 282 7.94 -12.41 2.66
N THR A 283 8.42 -11.51 3.52
CA THR A 283 7.62 -10.98 4.65
C THR A 283 6.31 -10.35 4.17
N THR A 284 6.35 -9.61 3.06
CA THR A 284 5.16 -8.99 2.49
C THR A 284 4.17 -10.03 1.98
N THR A 285 4.64 -11.11 1.37
CA THR A 285 3.81 -12.26 0.96
C THR A 285 3.14 -12.91 2.18
N LEU A 286 3.90 -13.29 3.20
CA LEU A 286 3.38 -13.92 4.43
C LEU A 286 2.33 -13.05 5.14
N ARG A 287 2.53 -11.72 5.14
CA ARG A 287 1.58 -10.77 5.75
C ARG A 287 0.29 -10.61 4.95
N ARG A 288 0.32 -10.83 3.64
CA ARG A 288 -0.80 -10.57 2.74
C ARG A 288 -1.57 -11.82 2.36
N SER A 289 -0.97 -13.00 2.43
CA SER A 289 -1.69 -14.24 2.21
C SER A 289 -2.70 -14.45 3.34
N ARG A 290 -3.97 -14.60 2.97
CA ARG A 290 -5.06 -14.91 3.91
C ARG A 290 -5.10 -16.38 4.25
N ASP A 291 -4.63 -17.22 3.33
CA ASP A 291 -4.48 -18.65 3.50
C ASP A 291 -2.98 -18.95 3.52
N ARG A 292 -2.42 -19.03 4.72
CA ARG A 292 -0.98 -19.29 4.91
C ARG A 292 -0.65 -20.78 4.85
N GLU A 293 -1.66 -21.64 4.87
CA GLU A 293 -1.51 -23.09 4.82
C GLU A 293 -1.24 -23.58 3.40
N SER A 294 -1.80 -22.89 2.41
CA SER A 294 -1.53 -23.14 0.99
C SER A 294 -0.21 -22.56 0.49
N LEU A 295 0.51 -21.79 1.32
CA LEU A 295 1.84 -21.29 0.95
C LEU A 295 2.89 -22.41 1.01
N PRO A 296 3.89 -22.41 0.11
CA PRO A 296 5.05 -23.26 0.25
C PRO A 296 5.76 -23.08 1.60
N PRO A 297 6.54 -24.08 2.05
CA PRO A 297 7.43 -23.92 3.19
C PRO A 297 8.37 -22.74 3.03
N ILE A 298 8.84 -22.16 4.13
CA ILE A 298 9.69 -20.95 4.12
C ILE A 298 10.93 -21.11 3.26
N ALA A 299 11.61 -22.26 3.31
CA ALA A 299 12.75 -22.54 2.46
C ALA A 299 12.37 -22.37 0.97
N GLY A 300 11.27 -23.00 0.54
CA GLY A 300 10.76 -22.85 -0.82
C GLY A 300 10.40 -21.40 -1.17
N LEU A 301 9.73 -20.68 -0.27
CA LEU A 301 9.40 -19.26 -0.49
C LEU A 301 10.65 -18.38 -0.68
N VAL A 302 11.72 -18.64 0.08
CA VAL A 302 12.96 -17.88 -0.02
C VAL A 302 13.73 -18.25 -1.29
N ASP A 303 13.86 -19.54 -1.59
CA ASP A 303 14.52 -20.03 -2.80
C ASP A 303 13.80 -19.53 -4.07
N ASP A 304 12.47 -19.60 -4.09
CA ASP A 304 11.66 -19.08 -5.18
C ASP A 304 11.84 -17.57 -5.34
N GLU A 305 11.91 -16.81 -4.23
CA GLU A 305 12.12 -15.36 -4.29
C GLU A 305 13.54 -14.98 -4.74
N ILE A 306 14.56 -15.76 -4.34
CA ILE A 306 15.94 -15.60 -4.83
C ILE A 306 15.96 -15.81 -6.35
N ASN A 307 15.36 -16.88 -6.86
CA ASN A 307 15.29 -17.14 -8.30
C ASN A 307 14.47 -16.06 -9.03
N ARG A 308 13.31 -15.67 -8.47
CA ARG A 308 12.42 -14.63 -9.00
C ARG A 308 13.12 -13.28 -9.08
N SER A 309 14.04 -12.97 -8.16
CA SER A 309 14.72 -11.67 -8.11
C SER A 309 15.44 -11.30 -9.42
N ARG A 310 15.81 -12.30 -10.23
CA ARG A 310 16.48 -12.15 -11.53
C ARG A 310 15.59 -12.48 -12.74
N GLN A 311 14.32 -12.86 -12.52
CA GLN A 311 13.33 -13.03 -13.58
C GLN A 311 12.91 -11.68 -14.18
N PRO A 312 12.31 -11.65 -15.39
CA PRO A 312 11.82 -10.41 -15.99
C PRO A 312 10.93 -9.63 -15.00
N TRP A 313 11.25 -8.36 -14.76
CA TRP A 313 10.55 -7.48 -13.80
C TRP A 313 10.58 -7.96 -12.33
N ALA A 314 11.39 -8.97 -12.01
CA ALA A 314 11.32 -9.76 -10.78
C ALA A 314 9.91 -10.31 -10.50
N LEU A 315 9.23 -10.77 -11.54
CA LEU A 315 7.90 -11.38 -11.49
C LEU A 315 7.92 -12.71 -12.24
N ASP A 316 7.11 -13.66 -11.79
CA ASP A 316 6.69 -14.79 -12.61
C ASP A 316 5.41 -14.45 -13.35
N GLY A 317 5.14 -15.17 -14.44
CA GLY A 317 3.92 -15.05 -15.20
C GLY A 317 3.92 -13.98 -16.28
N ALA A 318 3.62 -14.40 -17.51
CA ALA A 318 3.55 -13.49 -18.65
C ALA A 318 2.49 -12.40 -18.45
N THR A 319 1.35 -12.74 -17.83
CA THR A 319 0.27 -11.80 -17.46
C THR A 319 0.77 -10.70 -16.53
N TRP A 320 1.53 -11.04 -15.48
CA TRP A 320 1.99 -10.05 -14.50
C TRP A 320 3.14 -9.19 -15.05
N ARG A 321 4.00 -9.77 -15.88
CA ARG A 321 5.04 -9.04 -16.61
C ARG A 321 4.43 -8.04 -17.60
N ALA A 322 3.39 -8.44 -18.35
CA ALA A 322 2.65 -7.56 -19.25
C ALA A 322 1.94 -6.42 -18.51
N ALA A 323 1.29 -6.73 -17.37
CA ALA A 323 0.66 -5.72 -16.52
C ALA A 323 1.68 -4.72 -15.96
N MET A 324 2.88 -5.19 -15.60
CA MET A 324 3.96 -4.32 -15.13
C MET A 324 4.46 -3.39 -16.25
N LEU A 325 4.65 -3.90 -17.46
CA LEU A 325 5.03 -3.12 -18.64
C LEU A 325 4.02 -1.98 -18.90
N LEU A 326 2.73 -2.30 -18.96
CA LEU A 326 1.68 -1.29 -19.16
C LEU A 326 1.61 -0.31 -18.00
N GLY A 327 1.84 -0.78 -16.77
CA GLY A 327 1.93 0.07 -15.59
C GLY A 327 3.05 1.11 -15.67
N VAL A 328 4.21 0.76 -16.22
CA VAL A 328 5.33 1.70 -16.45
C VAL A 328 4.95 2.75 -17.50
N VAL A 329 4.34 2.33 -18.61
CA VAL A 329 3.85 3.25 -19.66
C VAL A 329 2.82 4.22 -19.10
N VAL A 330 1.86 3.74 -18.31
CA VAL A 330 0.87 4.60 -17.66
C VAL A 330 1.54 5.54 -16.66
N ALA A 331 2.42 5.04 -15.79
CA ALA A 331 3.07 5.83 -14.75
C ALA A 331 3.87 7.03 -15.31
N ALA A 332 4.53 6.85 -16.45
CA ALA A 332 5.28 7.90 -17.14
C ALA A 332 4.41 9.11 -17.56
N GLN A 333 3.11 8.90 -17.72
CA GLN A 333 2.14 9.91 -18.20
C GLN A 333 1.31 10.52 -17.06
N LEU A 334 1.52 10.09 -15.81
CA LEU A 334 0.79 10.61 -14.64
C LEU A 334 1.46 11.89 -14.11
N HIS A 335 0.92 13.03 -14.52
CA HIS A 335 1.43 14.36 -14.15
C HIS A 335 0.36 15.16 -13.38
N PRO A 336 0.04 14.80 -12.14
CA PRO A 336 -1.06 15.41 -11.39
C PRO A 336 -0.89 16.93 -11.18
N LEU A 337 0.34 17.44 -11.07
CA LEU A 337 0.60 18.88 -10.91
C LEU A 337 0.45 19.69 -12.21
N ALA A 338 0.77 19.08 -13.34
CA ALA A 338 0.76 19.71 -14.64
C ALA A 338 0.33 18.68 -15.69
N PRO A 339 -0.99 18.41 -15.82
CA PRO A 339 -1.50 17.50 -16.83
C PRO A 339 -1.04 17.93 -18.22
N ARG A 340 -0.59 16.95 -19.00
CA ARG A 340 -0.13 17.12 -20.38
C ARG A 340 -0.91 16.15 -21.26
N PRO A 341 -1.15 16.51 -22.54
CA PRO A 341 -1.62 15.54 -23.50
C PRO A 341 -0.58 14.42 -23.61
N GLY A 342 -1.05 13.18 -23.68
CA GLY A 342 -0.22 12.00 -23.85
C GLY A 342 -0.81 11.11 -24.94
N PRO A 343 -0.01 10.19 -25.52
CA PRO A 343 -0.48 9.31 -26.60
C PRO A 343 -1.63 8.38 -26.17
N HIS A 344 -1.73 8.03 -24.87
CA HIS A 344 -2.69 7.04 -24.39
C HIS A 344 -3.85 7.69 -23.62
N GLY A 345 -5.05 7.61 -24.19
CA GLY A 345 -6.26 8.23 -23.63
C GLY A 345 -6.64 7.74 -22.23
N PHE A 346 -6.36 6.48 -21.88
CA PHE A 346 -6.57 5.96 -20.52
C PHE A 346 -5.69 6.68 -19.49
N ALA A 347 -4.38 6.80 -19.76
CA ALA A 347 -3.43 7.46 -18.88
C ALA A 347 -3.73 8.97 -18.77
N GLU A 348 -4.07 9.61 -19.89
CA GLU A 348 -4.47 11.02 -19.92
C GLU A 348 -5.72 11.27 -19.05
N THR A 349 -6.74 10.43 -19.18
CA THR A 349 -7.97 10.51 -18.38
C THR A 349 -7.67 10.35 -16.90
N MET A 350 -6.81 9.38 -16.54
CA MET A 350 -6.38 9.17 -15.16
C MET A 350 -5.61 10.38 -14.60
N SER A 351 -4.65 10.90 -15.37
CA SER A 351 -3.85 12.08 -15.03
C SER A 351 -4.72 13.31 -14.80
N ARG A 352 -5.70 13.57 -15.69
CA ARG A 352 -6.69 14.65 -15.54
C ARG A 352 -7.57 14.46 -14.30
N ARG A 353 -8.05 13.25 -14.03
CA ARG A 353 -8.84 12.94 -12.82
C ARG A 353 -8.04 13.19 -11.55
N LEU A 354 -6.78 12.77 -11.49
CA LEU A 354 -5.89 13.07 -10.36
C LEU A 354 -5.71 14.57 -10.19
N ALA A 355 -5.42 15.31 -11.27
CA ALA A 355 -5.21 16.74 -11.21
C ALA A 355 -6.46 17.55 -10.82
N ALA A 356 -7.65 17.02 -11.10
CA ALA A 356 -8.93 17.61 -10.68
C ALA A 356 -9.24 17.42 -9.19
N GLN A 357 -8.46 16.59 -8.47
CA GLN A 357 -8.70 16.38 -7.04
C GLN A 357 -8.38 17.65 -6.25
N ALA A 358 -9.30 18.02 -5.37
CA ALA A 358 -9.23 19.28 -4.61
C ALA A 358 -7.90 19.48 -3.86
N HIS A 359 -7.29 18.41 -3.36
CA HIS A 359 -6.02 18.48 -2.62
C HIS A 359 -4.81 18.74 -3.55
N ILE A 360 -4.86 18.29 -4.79
CA ILE A 360 -3.85 18.61 -5.81
C ILE A 360 -4.06 20.03 -6.34
N LEU A 361 -5.31 20.44 -6.59
CA LEU A 361 -5.64 21.83 -6.95
C LEU A 361 -5.19 22.83 -5.88
N TYR A 362 -5.37 22.47 -4.60
CA TYR A 362 -4.87 23.25 -3.47
C TYR A 362 -3.34 23.42 -3.56
N ASN A 363 -2.57 22.35 -3.72
CA ASN A 363 -1.11 22.44 -3.87
C ASN A 363 -0.69 23.26 -5.10
N ARG A 364 -1.36 23.09 -6.25
CA ARG A 364 -1.08 23.89 -7.46
C ARG A 364 -1.26 25.39 -7.21
N ARG A 365 -2.33 25.78 -6.49
CA ARG A 365 -2.57 27.18 -6.13
C ARG A 365 -1.50 27.74 -5.20
N PHE A 366 -1.02 26.94 -4.25
CA PHE A 366 0.05 27.33 -3.33
C PHE A 366 1.42 27.43 -4.01
N LEU A 367 1.74 26.51 -4.92
CA LEU A 367 2.97 26.57 -5.73
C LEU A 367 3.00 27.82 -6.61
N LEU A 368 1.85 28.25 -7.15
CA LEU A 368 1.74 29.48 -7.94
C LEU A 368 1.79 30.76 -7.08
N SER A 369 1.48 30.70 -5.79
CA SER A 369 1.45 31.87 -4.90
C SER A 369 2.78 32.18 -4.21
N GLY A 370 3.84 31.41 -4.46
CA GLY A 370 5.17 31.61 -3.88
C GLY A 370 5.25 31.39 -2.35
N ALA A 371 4.21 30.83 -1.75
CA ALA A 371 4.17 30.50 -0.34
C ALA A 371 5.01 29.24 -0.07
N PRO A 372 5.59 29.06 1.13
CA PRO A 372 6.35 27.85 1.44
C PRO A 372 5.42 26.63 1.37
N VAL A 373 5.60 25.81 0.33
CA VAL A 373 4.91 24.53 0.15
C VAL A 373 5.74 23.44 0.82
N ASP A 374 5.08 22.41 1.34
CA ASP A 374 5.75 21.18 1.74
C ASP A 374 6.52 20.61 0.52
N GLY A 375 7.85 20.73 0.56
CA GLY A 375 8.74 20.32 -0.51
C GLY A 375 8.70 18.81 -0.75
N GLU A 376 8.38 18.02 0.27
CA GLU A 376 8.31 16.56 0.18
C GLU A 376 7.08 16.13 -0.63
N LEU A 377 5.90 16.65 -0.28
CA LEU A 377 4.67 16.38 -1.02
C LEU A 377 4.73 16.88 -2.47
N SER A 378 5.34 18.05 -2.70
CA SER A 378 5.51 18.57 -4.05
C SER A 378 6.39 17.65 -4.90
N THR A 379 7.43 17.08 -4.30
CA THR A 379 8.30 16.10 -4.96
C THR A 379 7.56 14.80 -5.21
N GLU A 380 6.79 14.31 -4.24
CA GLU A 380 5.97 13.10 -4.40
C GLU A 380 4.90 13.25 -5.53
N LEU A 381 4.32 14.44 -5.68
CA LEU A 381 3.37 14.73 -6.76
C LEU A 381 4.05 14.91 -8.13
N ARG A 382 5.31 15.39 -8.17
CA ARG A 382 6.12 15.41 -9.39
C ARG A 382 6.54 13.99 -9.79
N GLU A 383 6.91 13.17 -8.82
CA GLU A 383 7.33 11.78 -8.96
C GLU A 383 6.19 10.81 -8.64
N PHE A 384 4.96 11.10 -9.10
CA PHE A 384 3.78 10.27 -8.80
C PHE A 384 3.98 8.81 -9.22
N TRP A 385 4.79 8.58 -10.25
CA TRP A 385 5.21 7.26 -10.70
C TRP A 385 5.81 6.41 -9.56
N ARG A 386 6.50 7.02 -8.59
CA ARG A 386 7.26 6.31 -7.55
C ARG A 386 6.37 5.55 -6.56
N PRO A 387 5.41 6.19 -5.86
CA PRO A 387 4.44 5.45 -5.05
C PRO A 387 3.49 4.59 -5.90
N TYR A 388 3.23 4.98 -7.17
CA TYR A 388 2.39 4.20 -8.08
C TYR A 388 3.02 2.84 -8.44
N LEU A 389 4.21 2.83 -9.04
CA LEU A 389 4.96 1.61 -9.39
C LEU A 389 5.35 0.83 -8.15
N GLY A 390 5.68 1.53 -7.07
CA GLY A 390 5.93 0.96 -5.75
C GLY A 390 4.78 0.10 -5.24
N ARG A 391 3.52 0.49 -5.46
CA ARG A 391 2.31 -0.26 -5.06
C ARG A 391 1.88 -1.28 -6.10
N LEU A 392 1.97 -0.95 -7.38
CA LEU A 392 1.66 -1.86 -8.48
C LEU A 392 2.53 -3.12 -8.39
N TRP A 393 3.85 -2.95 -8.28
CA TRP A 393 4.77 -4.08 -8.20
C TRP A 393 4.44 -4.99 -7.01
N VAL A 394 4.11 -4.47 -5.82
CA VAL A 394 3.75 -5.35 -4.68
C VAL A 394 2.45 -6.12 -4.92
N ARG A 395 1.52 -5.56 -5.69
CA ARG A 395 0.25 -6.20 -6.02
C ARG A 395 0.42 -7.26 -7.11
N LEU A 396 1.33 -7.05 -8.05
CA LEU A 396 1.68 -8.03 -9.07
C LEU A 396 2.58 -9.13 -8.48
N HIS A 397 3.58 -8.77 -7.69
CA HIS A 397 4.48 -9.70 -6.99
C HIS A 397 3.70 -10.70 -6.14
N GLY A 398 2.79 -10.23 -5.28
CA GLY A 398 1.95 -11.11 -4.48
C GLY A 398 1.05 -12.04 -5.29
N ARG A 399 0.67 -11.67 -6.53
CA ARG A 399 -0.05 -12.57 -7.45
C ARG A 399 0.90 -13.55 -8.13
N SER A 400 2.08 -13.09 -8.55
CA SER A 400 3.10 -13.94 -9.18
C SER A 400 3.61 -15.03 -8.24
N VAL A 401 3.66 -14.78 -6.92
CA VAL A 401 4.05 -15.80 -5.93
C VAL A 401 2.96 -16.86 -5.77
N LEU A 402 1.69 -16.48 -5.94
CA LEU A 402 0.54 -17.40 -5.87
C LEU A 402 0.21 -18.03 -7.21
N GLU A 403 0.84 -17.59 -8.30
CA GLU A 403 0.54 -18.00 -9.68
C GLU A 403 0.62 -19.51 -9.94
N PRO A 404 1.53 -20.30 -9.31
CA PRO A 404 1.50 -21.74 -9.44
C PRO A 404 0.17 -22.38 -8.97
N TRP A 405 -0.70 -21.62 -8.29
CA TRP A 405 -1.89 -22.09 -7.58
C TRP A 405 -3.19 -21.41 -8.02
N THR A 406 -3.16 -20.44 -8.94
CA THR A 406 -4.36 -19.71 -9.41
C THR A 406 -4.40 -19.59 -10.93
N ALA A 407 -5.53 -19.97 -11.54
CA ALA A 407 -5.73 -19.81 -12.98
C ALA A 407 -5.73 -18.32 -13.36
N THR A 408 -4.80 -17.91 -14.23
CA THR A 408 -4.67 -16.53 -14.74
C THR A 408 -5.69 -16.20 -15.82
N THR A 409 -6.46 -17.18 -16.29
CA THR A 409 -7.48 -17.05 -17.34
C THR A 409 -8.62 -16.08 -16.98
N GLU A 410 -8.77 -15.71 -15.71
CA GLU A 410 -9.75 -14.72 -15.25
C GLU A 410 -9.22 -13.27 -15.25
N PHE A 411 -7.93 -13.04 -15.51
CA PHE A 411 -7.35 -11.70 -15.51
C PHE A 411 -7.36 -11.07 -16.92
N ASP A 412 -8.51 -10.51 -17.27
CA ASP A 412 -8.78 -9.86 -18.55
C ASP A 412 -8.31 -8.39 -18.61
N ALA A 413 -8.52 -7.73 -19.74
CA ALA A 413 -8.14 -6.34 -19.96
C ALA A 413 -8.90 -5.37 -19.03
N VAL A 414 -10.14 -5.70 -18.64
CA VAL A 414 -10.93 -4.87 -17.73
C VAL A 414 -10.32 -4.93 -16.32
N ALA A 415 -10.01 -6.13 -15.83
CA ALA A 415 -9.35 -6.35 -14.55
C ALA A 415 -7.98 -5.68 -14.48
N LEU A 416 -7.24 -5.65 -15.59
CA LEU A 416 -6.01 -4.88 -15.73
C LEU A 416 -6.25 -3.37 -15.54
N LEU A 417 -7.17 -2.77 -16.30
CA LEU A 417 -7.42 -1.32 -16.23
C LEU A 417 -7.95 -0.93 -14.83
N ASP A 418 -8.81 -1.75 -14.24
CA ASP A 418 -9.30 -1.58 -12.87
C ASP A 418 -8.17 -1.63 -11.83
N LEU A 419 -7.20 -2.55 -12.01
CA LEU A 419 -6.00 -2.60 -11.18
C LEU A 419 -5.21 -1.30 -11.30
N LEU A 420 -4.89 -0.87 -12.53
CA LEU A 420 -4.09 0.33 -12.78
C LEU A 420 -4.76 1.60 -12.21
N GLU A 421 -6.08 1.76 -12.39
CA GLU A 421 -6.83 2.86 -11.79
C GLU A 421 -6.89 2.75 -10.26
N GLY A 422 -7.11 1.53 -9.75
CA GLY A 422 -7.15 1.24 -8.32
C GLY A 422 -5.84 1.62 -7.59
N ILE A 423 -4.69 1.39 -8.22
CA ILE A 423 -3.39 1.81 -7.69
C ILE A 423 -3.30 3.35 -7.63
N ALA A 424 -3.62 4.06 -8.72
CA ALA A 424 -3.58 5.52 -8.74
C ALA A 424 -4.51 6.14 -7.68
N ARG A 425 -5.72 5.60 -7.55
CA ARG A 425 -6.69 6.02 -6.53
C ARG A 425 -6.15 5.79 -5.13
N SER A 426 -5.51 4.65 -4.90
CA SER A 426 -4.88 4.33 -3.62
C SER A 426 -3.78 5.34 -3.25
N VAL A 427 -2.90 5.68 -4.19
CA VAL A 427 -1.81 6.67 -3.96
C VAL A 427 -2.40 8.03 -3.63
N SER A 428 -3.34 8.49 -4.45
CA SER A 428 -4.08 9.74 -4.24
C SER A 428 -4.76 9.81 -2.87
N TYR A 429 -5.38 8.73 -2.38
CA TYR A 429 -6.00 8.73 -1.06
C TYR A 429 -5.00 8.95 0.08
N ASP A 430 -3.79 8.42 -0.06
CA ASP A 430 -2.73 8.59 0.94
C ASP A 430 -2.23 10.04 0.96
N GLN A 431 -2.00 10.61 -0.22
CA GLN A 431 -1.64 12.02 -0.40
C GLN A 431 -2.72 12.96 0.15
N ARG A 432 -4.00 12.66 -0.11
CA ARG A 432 -5.14 13.38 0.46
C ARG A 432 -5.11 13.37 1.99
N SER A 433 -4.81 12.23 2.61
CA SER A 433 -4.67 12.11 4.06
C SER A 433 -3.52 12.94 4.62
N ARG A 434 -2.36 12.97 3.95
CA ARG A 434 -1.21 13.83 4.32
C ARG A 434 -1.54 15.31 4.21
N ILE A 435 -2.18 15.73 3.12
CA ILE A 435 -2.60 17.14 2.91
C ILE A 435 -3.64 17.56 3.93
N ARG A 436 -4.61 16.69 4.23
CA ARG A 436 -5.57 16.93 5.30
C ARG A 436 -4.84 17.19 6.62
N ALA A 437 -3.88 16.36 6.98
CA ALA A 437 -3.10 16.54 8.20
C ALA A 437 -2.34 17.88 8.18
N ALA A 438 -1.80 18.29 7.02
CA ALA A 438 -1.13 19.59 6.86
C ALA A 438 -2.10 20.79 6.99
N ILE A 439 -3.29 20.73 6.36
CA ILE A 439 -4.33 21.76 6.49
C ILE A 439 -4.79 21.88 7.94
N GLU A 440 -5.05 20.75 8.60
CA GLU A 440 -5.44 20.73 10.01
C GLU A 440 -4.34 21.27 10.91
N LYS A 441 -3.05 21.07 10.57
CA LYS A 441 -1.91 21.67 11.27
C LYS A 441 -1.84 23.18 11.07
N ALA A 442 -2.12 23.69 9.87
CA ALA A 442 -2.06 25.12 9.55
C ALA A 442 -3.24 25.92 10.13
N ALA A 443 -4.36 25.26 10.42
CA ALA A 443 -5.55 25.86 11.02
C ALA A 443 -5.59 25.75 12.56
N ARG A 444 -4.57 25.15 13.18
CA ARG A 444 -4.29 25.22 14.61
C ARG A 444 -3.37 26.39 14.89
#